data_AF-A0A8J6VKY5-F1
#
_entry.id   AF-A0A8J6VKY5-F1
#
_cell.length_a   1.000
_cell.length_b   1.000
_cell.length_c   1.000
_cell.angle_alpha   90.00
_cell.angle_beta   90.00
_cell.angle_gamma   90.00
#
_symmetry.space_group_name_H-M   'P 1'
#
loop_
_entity.id
_entity.type
_entity.pdbx_description
1 polymer ?
#
loop_
_entity_poly.entity_id
_entity_poly.type
_entity_poly.pdbx_seq_one_letter_code
_entity_poly.pdbx_strand_id
1 'polypeptide(L)'
;MSDIFVMIRNQDNNALTSIDGIAFVTLLRQDGQPLAEETFDLIYADAGFDDLPVGEYTVVVKHELVEPQQTTYDVKIISEDEVILLTFVYLEPEWVFLRIRAAVEKRL
;
A
#
# COMPACT_ATOMS: atom_id res chain seq x y z
N MET A 1 -0.98 14.18 13.65
CA MET A 1 -0.80 13.88 12.20
C MET A 1 -0.96 12.38 12.00
N SER A 2 -1.39 11.97 10.81
CA SER A 2 -1.85 10.61 10.53
C SER A 2 -0.90 9.89 9.58
N ASP A 3 -0.91 8.56 9.61
CA ASP A 3 0.00 7.74 8.80
C ASP A 3 -0.80 6.78 7.90
N ILE A 4 -0.24 6.43 6.75
CA ILE A 4 -0.72 5.35 5.89
C ILE A 4 0.38 4.29 5.78
N PHE A 5 0.09 3.08 6.24
CA PHE A 5 0.95 1.92 6.02
C PHE A 5 0.36 1.03 4.94
N VAL A 6 1.20 0.60 4.01
CA VAL A 6 0.84 -0.28 2.90
C VAL A 6 1.63 -1.58 3.05
N MET A 7 0.96 -2.72 2.88
CA MET A 7 1.54 -4.05 3.02
C MET A 7 1.19 -4.89 1.79
N ILE A 8 2.15 -5.66 1.27
CA ILE A 8 1.91 -6.66 0.23
C ILE A 8 1.91 -8.05 0.85
N ARG A 9 0.84 -8.82 0.63
CA ARG A 9 0.69 -10.18 1.15
C ARG A 9 0.25 -11.15 0.06
N ASN A 10 0.63 -12.41 0.18
CA ASN A 10 0.06 -13.47 -0.64
C ASN A 10 -1.29 -13.97 -0.09
N GLN A 11 -1.93 -14.92 -0.77
CA GLN A 11 -3.22 -15.51 -0.38
C GLN A 11 -3.22 -16.14 1.02
N ASP A 12 -2.06 -16.59 1.49
CA ASP A 12 -1.84 -17.25 2.78
C ASP A 12 -1.38 -16.26 3.88
N ASN A 13 -1.41 -14.96 3.59
CA ASN A 13 -0.99 -13.87 4.47
C ASN A 13 0.52 -13.80 4.77
N ASN A 14 1.35 -14.43 3.92
CA ASN A 14 2.80 -14.26 3.99
C ASN A 14 3.21 -12.95 3.30
N ALA A 15 4.33 -12.36 3.74
CA ALA A 15 4.93 -11.21 3.08
C ALA A 15 5.37 -11.60 1.66
N LEU A 16 4.89 -10.85 0.66
CA LEU A 16 5.31 -10.99 -0.74
C LEU A 16 6.20 -9.80 -1.07
N THR A 17 7.50 -9.95 -0.83
CA THR A 17 8.48 -8.86 -0.82
C THR A 17 8.97 -8.48 -2.22
N SER A 18 9.14 -9.48 -3.09
CA SER A 18 9.55 -9.33 -4.48
C SER A 18 9.03 -10.47 -5.34
N ILE A 19 8.94 -10.25 -6.65
CA ILE A 19 8.72 -11.29 -7.65
C ILE A 19 9.92 -11.24 -8.61
N ASP A 20 10.59 -12.37 -8.81
CA ASP A 20 11.82 -12.48 -9.61
C ASP A 20 12.91 -11.46 -9.23
N GLY A 21 12.98 -11.10 -7.94
CA GLY A 21 13.96 -10.14 -7.40
C GLY A 21 13.60 -8.67 -7.63
N ILE A 22 12.44 -8.38 -8.20
CA ILE A 22 11.92 -7.01 -8.38
C ILE A 22 10.98 -6.71 -7.22
N ALA A 23 11.19 -5.59 -6.54
CA ALA A 23 10.36 -5.14 -5.43
C ALA A 23 9.08 -4.47 -5.94
N PHE A 24 8.03 -4.50 -5.11
CA PHE A 24 6.87 -3.65 -5.30
C PHE A 24 7.24 -2.19 -5.03
N VAL A 25 6.49 -1.27 -5.63
CA VAL A 25 6.58 0.18 -5.40
C VAL A 25 5.20 0.71 -5.04
N THR A 26 5.12 1.61 -4.07
CA THR A 26 3.89 2.35 -3.75
C THR A 26 4.07 3.83 -4.04
N LEU A 27 3.04 4.45 -4.60
CA LEU A 27 2.95 5.88 -4.86
C LEU A 27 1.74 6.44 -4.12
N LEU A 28 1.96 7.51 -3.36
CA LEU A 28 0.90 8.31 -2.75
C LEU A 28 0.58 9.50 -3.66
N ARG A 29 -0.71 9.72 -3.92
CA ARG A 29 -1.20 10.89 -4.65
C ARG A 29 -2.17 11.69 -3.79
N GLN A 30 -2.16 13.00 -4.01
CA GLN A 30 -3.17 13.92 -3.49
C GLN A 30 -3.61 14.82 -4.65
N ASP A 31 -4.92 14.99 -4.84
CA ASP A 31 -5.51 15.75 -5.95
C ASP A 31 -4.98 15.33 -7.35
N GLY A 32 -4.74 14.02 -7.50
CA GLY A 32 -4.21 13.43 -8.74
C GLY A 32 -2.72 13.66 -9.00
N GLN A 33 -2.01 14.42 -8.16
CA GLN A 33 -0.58 14.66 -8.26
C GLN A 33 0.21 13.69 -7.37
N PRO A 34 1.38 13.21 -7.81
CA PRO A 34 2.27 12.40 -6.98
C PRO A 34 2.81 13.25 -5.81
N LEU A 35 2.63 12.74 -4.59
CA LEU A 35 3.14 13.35 -3.36
C LEU A 35 4.45 12.68 -2.91
N ALA A 36 4.47 11.34 -2.92
CA ALA A 36 5.61 10.53 -2.48
C ALA A 36 5.60 9.16 -3.18
N GLU A 37 6.76 8.55 -3.34
CA GLU A 37 6.95 7.20 -3.87
C GLU A 37 7.93 6.45 -2.97
N GLU A 38 7.59 5.21 -2.61
CA GLU A 38 8.39 4.35 -1.74
C GLU A 38 8.54 2.96 -2.35
N THR A 39 9.70 2.35 -2.15
CA THR A 39 9.92 0.93 -2.46
C THR A 39 9.62 0.10 -1.21
N PHE A 40 8.91 -1.02 -1.38
CA PHE A 40 8.57 -1.87 -0.24
C PHE A 40 9.82 -2.51 0.38
N ASP A 41 9.84 -2.60 1.71
CA ASP A 41 10.90 -3.28 2.44
C ASP A 41 10.93 -4.78 2.10
N LEU A 42 12.13 -5.32 1.89
CA LEU A 42 12.32 -6.70 1.44
C LEU A 42 12.20 -7.74 2.55
N ILE A 43 12.03 -7.33 3.81
CA ILE A 43 11.84 -8.22 4.96
C ILE A 43 10.35 -8.30 5.30
N TYR A 44 9.68 -7.16 5.44
CA TYR A 44 8.30 -7.09 5.92
C TYR A 44 7.27 -6.86 4.81
N ALA A 45 7.70 -6.59 3.57
CA ALA A 45 6.85 -6.25 2.43
C ALA A 45 5.87 -5.14 2.79
N ASP A 46 6.37 -4.08 3.41
CA ASP A 46 5.61 -2.88 3.75
C ASP A 46 6.33 -1.59 3.35
N ALA A 47 5.55 -0.50 3.32
CA ALA A 47 6.00 0.86 3.09
C ALA A 47 5.04 1.81 3.84
N GLY A 48 5.54 2.94 4.32
CA GLY A 48 4.79 3.90 5.12
C GLY A 48 4.84 5.31 4.53
N PHE A 49 3.77 6.06 4.73
CA PHE A 49 3.71 7.50 4.51
C PHE A 49 3.28 8.16 5.81
N ASP A 50 4.20 8.90 6.42
CA ASP A 50 4.01 9.49 7.74
C ASP A 50 3.63 10.98 7.65
N ASP A 51 3.11 11.51 8.75
CA ASP A 51 2.86 12.94 8.94
C ASP A 51 1.92 13.57 7.89
N LEU A 52 0.92 12.79 7.47
CA LEU A 52 -0.06 13.23 6.47
C LEU A 52 -1.14 14.11 7.12
N PRO A 53 -1.50 15.25 6.50
CA PRO A 53 -2.64 16.05 6.93
C PRO A 53 -3.97 15.35 6.62
N VAL A 54 -5.04 15.84 7.24
CA VAL A 54 -6.41 15.44 6.90
C VAL A 54 -6.68 15.74 5.43
N GLY A 55 -7.24 14.77 4.70
CA GLY A 55 -7.42 14.90 3.26
C GLY A 55 -7.81 13.60 2.56
N GLU A 56 -8.01 13.71 1.26
CA GLU A 56 -8.26 12.59 0.36
C GLU A 56 -6.99 12.27 -0.41
N TYR A 57 -6.65 10.99 -0.42
CA TYR A 57 -5.43 10.45 -0.99
C TYR A 57 -5.76 9.25 -1.88
N THR A 58 -4.89 8.98 -2.85
CA THR A 58 -4.93 7.73 -3.60
C THR A 58 -3.60 7.02 -3.41
N VAL A 59 -3.66 5.81 -2.86
CA VAL A 59 -2.52 4.90 -2.77
C VAL A 59 -2.49 4.03 -4.02
N VAL A 60 -1.31 3.89 -4.61
CA VAL A 60 -1.09 3.16 -5.85
C VAL A 60 0.03 2.16 -5.63
N VAL A 61 -0.27 0.86 -5.69
CA VAL A 61 0.75 -0.20 -5.70
C VAL A 61 1.04 -0.61 -7.13
N LYS A 62 2.33 -0.74 -7.46
CA LYS A 62 2.82 -1.12 -8.78
C LYS A 62 3.80 -2.28 -8.69
N HIS A 63 3.73 -3.16 -9.67
CA HIS A 63 4.74 -4.17 -9.96
C HIS A 63 4.64 -4.61 -11.42
N GLU A 64 5.76 -4.78 -12.12
CA GLU A 64 5.74 -5.02 -13.58
C GLU A 64 5.27 -6.42 -13.97
N LEU A 65 5.42 -7.40 -13.07
CA LEU A 65 5.07 -8.81 -13.30
C LEU A 65 3.68 -9.24 -12.78
N VAL A 66 2.93 -8.35 -12.11
CA VAL A 66 1.60 -8.69 -11.61
C VAL A 66 0.49 -8.21 -12.53
N GLU A 67 -0.67 -8.84 -12.47
CA GLU A 67 -1.89 -8.42 -13.18
C GLU A 67 -2.98 -7.99 -12.17
N PRO A 68 -3.47 -6.74 -12.25
CA PRO A 68 -2.97 -5.64 -13.08
C PRO A 68 -1.65 -5.07 -12.54
N GLN A 69 -0.80 -4.55 -13.42
CA GLN A 69 0.51 -3.97 -13.05
C GLN A 69 0.40 -2.78 -12.07
N GLN A 70 -0.77 -2.17 -11.98
CA GLN A 70 -1.09 -1.11 -11.05
C GLN A 70 -2.44 -1.37 -10.40
N THR A 71 -2.48 -1.28 -9.08
CA THR A 71 -3.72 -1.30 -8.29
C THR A 71 -3.82 -0.03 -7.46
N THR A 72 -5.02 0.56 -7.38
CA THR A 72 -5.27 1.81 -6.67
C THR A 72 -6.27 1.65 -5.55
N TYR A 73 -6.11 2.43 -4.49
CA TYR A 73 -7.09 2.52 -3.40
C TYR A 73 -7.21 3.97 -2.92
N ASP A 74 -8.44 4.47 -2.88
CA ASP A 74 -8.72 5.81 -2.37
C ASP A 74 -8.86 5.75 -0.85
N VAL A 75 -8.17 6.66 -0.18
CA VAL A 75 -8.06 6.76 1.27
C VAL A 75 -8.53 8.15 1.69
N LYS A 76 -9.30 8.20 2.78
CA LYS A 76 -9.69 9.45 3.40
C LYS A 76 -9.20 9.48 4.84
N ILE A 77 -8.30 10.40 5.14
CA ILE A 77 -7.90 10.73 6.51
C ILE A 77 -8.91 11.75 7.02
N ILE A 78 -9.62 11.43 8.11
CA ILE A 78 -10.71 12.26 8.65
C ILE A 78 -10.34 12.94 9.97
N SER A 79 -9.36 12.41 10.69
CA SER A 79 -8.81 13.07 11.87
C SER A 79 -7.29 12.97 11.90
N GLU A 80 -6.69 13.94 12.58
CA GLU A 80 -5.32 13.79 13.05
C GLU A 80 -5.28 12.61 14.04
N ASP A 81 -4.23 11.80 13.99
CA ASP A 81 -3.99 10.62 14.85
C ASP A 81 -4.63 9.30 14.36
N GLU A 82 -4.93 9.21 13.06
CA GLU A 82 -5.30 7.96 12.40
C GLU A 82 -4.06 7.23 11.87
N VAL A 83 -4.08 5.91 11.98
CA VAL A 83 -3.16 5.01 11.27
C VAL A 83 -3.99 4.17 10.33
N ILE A 84 -3.82 4.37 9.04
CA ILE A 84 -4.55 3.64 8.01
C ILE A 84 -3.68 2.51 7.52
N LEU A 85 -4.14 1.28 7.72
CA LEU A 85 -3.45 0.07 7.29
C LEU A 85 -4.10 -0.46 6.02
N LEU A 86 -3.35 -0.52 4.92
CA LEU A 86 -3.76 -1.09 3.65
C LEU A 86 -2.98 -2.36 3.36
N THR A 87 -3.67 -3.48 3.16
CA THR A 87 -3.06 -4.74 2.75
C THR A 87 -3.52 -5.11 1.34
N PHE A 88 -2.62 -5.07 0.38
CA PHE A 88 -2.84 -5.55 -0.98
C PHE A 88 -2.49 -7.04 -1.03
N VAL A 89 -3.47 -7.86 -1.40
CA VAL A 89 -3.34 -9.31 -1.43
C VAL A 89 -3.24 -9.79 -2.86
N TYR A 90 -2.19 -10.55 -3.18
CA TYR A 90 -1.96 -11.16 -4.47
C TYR A 90 -2.04 -12.70 -4.38
N LEU A 91 -2.47 -13.33 -5.46
CA LEU A 91 -2.34 -14.76 -5.68
C LEU A 91 -0.94 -15.02 -6.20
N GLU A 92 -0.04 -15.48 -5.34
CA GLU A 92 1.39 -15.61 -5.67
C GLU A 92 1.68 -16.61 -6.81
N PRO A 93 0.98 -17.76 -6.95
CA PRO A 93 1.24 -18.67 -8.07
C PRO A 93 0.94 -18.10 -9.46
N GLU A 94 0.03 -17.12 -9.55
CA GLU A 94 -0.43 -16.53 -10.82
C GLU A 94 -0.06 -15.05 -10.96
N TRP A 95 0.53 -14.46 -9.91
CA TRP A 95 0.83 -13.02 -9.80
C TRP A 95 -0.37 -12.12 -10.07
N VAL A 96 -1.57 -12.54 -9.64
CA VAL A 96 -2.82 -11.81 -9.85
C VAL A 96 -3.24 -11.09 -8.58
N PHE A 97 -3.61 -9.82 -8.69
CA PHE A 97 -4.21 -9.08 -7.58
C PHE A 97 -5.57 -9.68 -7.20
N LEU A 98 -5.78 -9.91 -5.90
CA LEU A 98 -7.02 -10.49 -5.39
C LEU A 98 -7.94 -9.45 -4.74
N ARG A 99 -7.41 -8.66 -3.80
CA ARG A 99 -8.20 -7.72 -3.00
C ARG A 99 -7.32 -6.77 -2.21
N ILE A 100 -7.91 -5.65 -1.77
CA ILE A 100 -7.38 -4.79 -0.72
C ILE A 100 -8.16 -5.04 0.57
N ARG A 101 -7.45 -5.06 1.70
CA ARG A 101 -8.03 -4.95 3.04
C ARG A 101 -7.62 -3.60 3.60
N ALA A 102 -8.55 -2.89 4.22
CA ALA A 102 -8.29 -1.60 4.87
C ALA A 102 -8.72 -1.67 6.33
N ALA A 103 -7.90 -1.15 7.22
CA ALA A 103 -8.22 -0.93 8.62
C ALA A 103 -7.79 0.48 9.02
N VAL A 104 -8.51 1.08 9.97
CA VAL A 104 -8.16 2.37 10.56
C VAL A 104 -8.00 2.13 12.05
N GLU A 105 -6.83 2.48 12.56
CA GLU A 105 -6.49 2.46 13.97
C GLU A 105 -6.27 3.89 14.46
N LYS A 106 -6.38 4.08 15.78
CA LYS A 106 -6.00 5.35 16.41
C LYS A 106 -4.58 5.21 16.95
N ARG A 107 -3.75 6.24 16.76
CA ARG A 107 -2.48 6.37 17.51
C ARG A 107 -2.81 6.38 19.00
N LEU A 108 -2.09 5.54 19.76
CA LEU A 108 -2.21 5.40 21.21
C LEU A 108 -1.54 6.56 21.94
#